data_AF-A0A0C2SE68-F1
#
_entry.id   AF-A0A0C2SE68-F1
#
_cell.length_a   1.000
_cell.length_b   1.000
_cell.length_c   1.000
_cell.angle_alpha   90.00
_cell.angle_beta   90.00
_cell.angle_gamma   90.00
#
_symmetry.space_group_name_H-M   'P 1'
#
loop_
_entity.id
_entity.type
_entity.pdbx_description
1 polymer ?
#
loop_
_entity_poly.entity_id
_entity_poly.type
_entity_poly.pdbx_seq_one_letter_code
_entity_poly.pdbx_strand_id
1 'polypeptide(L)'
;MTLLSEEYIIFGVLETRTVPSLVVVDFVSGPPEPQRLCDVKHAFTFYFPPFAQKASIIDVDVRSDPSPSWAPNSELPVPFFTSRHHRIYVITILVAPNGIMIEPKTLQFFALGKFFISLTRKFADQVPAYIDWPAWGPKGTRMLVFPYRVEWFTRYVYGSRYVTTNGRVGLGDEHVYIYEFNQTMVRWKKRNITNDTTSADTGTTTESAEDPTKADNLKSAQRCVIVTAPSRFADREIFQVEVETKLGYCMTLWEIPQEWRPRSVMCSEDGIVIVVSQQVRGKCNRPLIRST
;
A
#
# COMPACT_ATOMS: atom_id res chain seq x y z
N MET A 1 3.51 11.90 6.40
CA MET A 1 2.51 12.15 7.48
C MET A 1 1.15 12.20 6.82
N THR A 2 0.14 11.60 7.44
CA THR A 2 -1.25 11.70 6.98
C THR A 2 -2.20 11.71 8.18
N LEU A 3 -3.40 12.26 8.01
CA LEU A 3 -4.45 12.17 9.01
C LEU A 3 -5.00 10.73 9.06
N LEU A 4 -5.15 10.20 10.26
CA LEU A 4 -5.81 8.90 10.51
C LEU A 4 -7.32 9.10 10.78
N SER A 5 -7.66 10.15 11.50
CA SER A 5 -9.01 10.68 11.74
C SER A 5 -8.95 12.20 11.91
N GLU A 6 -10.03 12.82 12.38
CA GLU A 6 -10.04 14.23 12.79
C GLU A 6 -9.30 14.47 14.13
N GLU A 7 -8.95 13.40 14.85
CA GLU A 7 -8.29 13.43 16.17
C GLU A 7 -6.86 12.89 16.11
N TYR A 8 -6.59 11.98 15.17
CA TYR A 8 -5.33 11.26 15.09
C TYR A 8 -4.57 11.61 13.81
N ILE A 9 -3.27 11.88 13.94
CA ILE A 9 -2.31 11.89 12.83
C ILE A 9 -1.43 10.64 12.91
N ILE A 10 -0.98 10.15 11.75
CA ILE A 10 -0.01 9.05 11.65
C ILE A 10 1.20 9.47 10.81
N PHE A 11 2.39 9.09 11.27
CA PHE A 11 3.63 9.36 10.57
C PHE A 11 4.61 8.20 10.73
N GLY A 12 5.47 8.04 9.73
CA GLY A 12 6.63 7.16 9.80
C GLY A 12 7.76 7.87 10.51
N VAL A 13 8.45 7.16 11.39
CA VAL A 13 9.57 7.67 12.17
C VAL A 13 10.76 6.75 12.00
N LEU A 14 11.93 7.36 11.87
CA LEU A 14 13.23 6.70 11.95
C LEU A 14 13.94 7.22 13.19
N GLU A 15 13.73 6.54 14.33
CA GLU A 15 14.44 6.88 15.58
C GLU A 15 15.95 6.63 15.42
N THR A 16 16.28 5.53 14.74
CA THR A 16 17.62 5.18 14.29
C THR A 16 17.54 4.65 12.87
N ARG A 17 18.70 4.42 12.22
CA ARG A 17 18.75 3.83 10.87
C ARG A 17 18.23 2.40 10.78
N THR A 18 17.91 1.75 11.89
CA THR A 18 17.55 0.33 11.97
C THR A 18 16.21 0.05 12.65
N VAL A 19 15.59 1.07 13.27
CA VAL A 19 14.34 0.90 14.02
C VAL A 19 13.31 1.88 13.44
N PRO A 20 12.60 1.50 12.36
CA PRO A 20 11.49 2.28 11.89
C PRO A 20 10.29 2.00 12.79
N SER A 21 9.43 3.00 12.95
CA SER A 21 8.16 2.87 13.64
C SER A 21 7.09 3.69 12.94
N LEU A 22 5.82 3.33 13.18
CA LEU A 22 4.71 4.24 12.94
C LEU A 22 4.32 4.84 14.27
N VAL A 23 4.10 6.14 14.30
CA VAL A 23 3.58 6.79 15.50
C VAL A 23 2.26 7.45 15.15
N VAL A 24 1.25 7.14 15.96
CA VAL A 24 -0.07 7.75 15.93
C VAL A 24 -0.16 8.70 17.11
N VAL A 25 -0.46 9.97 16.85
CA VAL A 25 -0.60 11.00 17.89
C VAL A 25 -2.04 11.48 17.94
N ASP A 26 -2.60 11.49 19.14
CA ASP A 26 -3.80 12.25 19.46
C ASP A 26 -3.38 13.71 19.64
N PHE A 27 -3.56 14.50 18.58
CA PHE A 27 -3.14 15.90 18.59
C PHE A 27 -4.21 16.81 19.21
N VAL A 28 -5.42 16.30 19.46
CA VAL A 28 -6.51 17.05 20.11
C VAL A 28 -6.35 17.02 21.63
N SER A 29 -5.89 15.89 22.18
CA SER A 29 -5.56 15.76 23.61
C SER A 29 -4.23 16.42 24.00
N GLY A 30 -3.40 16.81 23.03
CA GLY A 30 -2.11 17.44 23.25
C GLY A 30 -2.23 18.94 23.63
N PRO A 31 -1.20 19.51 24.27
CA PRO A 31 -1.13 20.95 24.47
C PRO A 31 -0.95 21.69 23.13
N PRO A 32 -1.36 22.96 23.01
CA PRO A 32 -1.28 23.72 21.76
C PRO A 32 0.16 24.10 21.37
N GLU A 33 1.12 24.04 22.30
CA GLU A 33 2.51 24.38 22.03
C GLU A 33 3.22 23.32 21.17
N PRO A 34 4.14 23.72 20.28
CA PRO A 34 4.97 22.79 19.53
C PRO A 34 5.77 21.86 20.46
N GLN A 35 5.63 20.55 20.27
CA GLN A 35 6.36 19.54 21.03
C GLN A 35 7.34 18.79 20.14
N ARG A 36 8.46 18.35 20.70
CA ARG A 36 9.26 17.32 20.04
C ARG A 36 8.50 16.01 20.12
N LEU A 37 8.64 15.18 19.10
CA LEU A 37 7.95 13.90 19.03
C LEU A 37 8.22 13.00 20.26
N CYS A 38 9.46 12.99 20.76
CA CYS A 38 9.84 12.22 21.95
C CYS A 38 9.17 12.70 23.25
N ASP A 39 8.61 13.91 23.25
CA ASP A 39 7.98 14.53 24.41
C ASP A 39 6.44 14.41 24.38
N VAL A 40 5.88 13.88 23.28
CA VAL A 40 4.43 13.73 23.09
C VAL A 40 3.93 12.57 23.96
N LYS A 41 3.10 12.89 24.97
CA LYS A 41 2.54 11.89 25.88
C LYS A 41 1.42 11.08 25.24
N HIS A 42 0.59 11.70 24.40
CA HIS A 42 -0.58 11.08 23.78
C HIS A 42 -0.24 10.38 22.46
N ALA A 43 0.72 9.46 22.51
CA ALA A 43 1.25 8.77 21.35
C ALA A 43 1.13 7.23 21.46
N PHE A 44 0.93 6.60 20.31
CA PHE A 44 0.96 5.15 20.13
C PHE A 44 2.03 4.80 19.10
N THR A 45 3.08 4.10 19.53
CA THR A 45 4.22 3.72 18.70
C THR A 45 4.09 2.25 18.29
N PHE A 46 4.00 2.00 16.99
CA PHE A 46 3.90 0.67 16.38
C PHE A 46 5.24 0.29 15.78
N TYR A 47 5.94 -0.66 16.40
CA TYR A 47 7.25 -1.10 15.93
C TYR A 47 7.13 -2.10 14.79
N PHE A 48 7.96 -1.93 13.77
CA PHE A 48 8.13 -2.91 12.69
C PHE A 48 8.94 -4.13 13.17
N PRO A 49 8.98 -5.23 12.39
CA PRO A 49 9.86 -6.34 12.69
C PRO A 49 11.32 -5.88 12.76
N PRO A 50 12.18 -6.55 13.55
CA PRO A 50 13.59 -6.23 13.61
C PRO A 50 14.26 -6.41 12.24
N PHE A 51 14.89 -5.34 11.74
CA PHE A 51 15.63 -5.34 10.48
C PHE A 51 17.01 -5.98 10.67
N ALA A 52 17.51 -6.66 9.64
CA ALA A 52 18.83 -7.27 9.64
C ALA A 52 19.90 -6.23 10.00
N GLN A 53 20.93 -6.63 10.76
CA GLN A 53 21.94 -5.68 11.27
C GLN A 53 22.65 -4.89 10.15
N LYS A 54 22.79 -5.48 8.96
CA LYS A 54 23.39 -4.83 7.81
C LYS A 54 22.39 -4.09 6.94
N ALA A 55 21.08 -4.23 7.15
CA ALA A 55 20.08 -3.47 6.42
C ALA A 55 20.09 -2.01 6.89
N SER A 56 20.12 -1.07 5.95
CA SER A 56 19.99 0.36 6.25
C SER A 56 18.63 0.86 5.77
N ILE A 57 17.86 1.46 6.67
CA ILE A 57 16.59 2.08 6.28
C ILE A 57 16.87 3.51 5.84
N ILE A 58 16.46 3.80 4.62
CA ILE A 58 16.71 5.08 3.96
C ILE A 58 15.57 6.05 4.24
N ASP A 59 14.33 5.55 4.18
CA ASP A 59 13.14 6.39 4.27
C ASP A 59 11.92 5.60 4.75
N VAL A 60 11.00 6.29 5.43
CA VAL A 60 9.69 5.76 5.85
C VAL A 60 8.63 6.81 5.53
N ASP A 61 7.73 6.46 4.63
CA ASP A 61 6.62 7.32 4.22
C ASP A 61 5.28 6.63 4.50
N VAL A 62 4.27 7.43 4.82
CA VAL A 62 2.90 6.97 5.05
C VAL A 62 1.96 7.83 4.23
N ARG A 63 1.20 7.18 3.35
CA ARG A 63 0.19 7.84 2.51
C ARG A 63 -1.18 7.22 2.68
N SER A 64 -2.20 8.06 2.65
CA SER A 64 -3.59 7.67 2.53
C SER A 64 -4.33 8.83 1.88
N ASP A 65 -5.14 8.52 0.88
CA ASP A 65 -5.98 9.50 0.21
C ASP A 65 -7.38 8.91 -0.03
N PRO A 66 -8.42 9.76 -0.06
CA PRO A 66 -8.37 11.18 0.30
C PRO A 66 -8.21 11.38 1.83
N SER A 67 -7.97 12.62 2.28
CA SER A 67 -7.89 13.00 3.71
C SER A 67 -9.16 12.63 4.48
N PRO A 68 -9.11 12.18 5.76
CA PRO A 68 -10.28 11.84 6.60
C PRO A 68 -11.42 12.83 6.54
N SER A 69 -11.13 14.14 6.51
CA SER A 69 -12.12 15.21 6.44
C SER A 69 -12.72 15.41 5.04
N TRP A 70 -12.12 14.84 3.99
CA TRP A 70 -12.63 14.95 2.63
C TRP A 70 -14.03 14.33 2.51
N ALA A 71 -14.90 15.06 1.85
CA ALA A 71 -16.20 14.62 1.36
C ALA A 71 -16.34 15.10 -0.09
N PRO A 72 -17.05 14.35 -0.96
CA PRO A 72 -17.39 14.87 -2.28
C PRO A 72 -18.26 16.14 -2.14
N ASN A 73 -18.27 16.99 -3.18
CA ASN A 73 -19.18 18.13 -3.21
C ASN A 73 -20.62 17.63 -3.03
N SER A 74 -21.34 18.18 -2.04
CA SER A 74 -22.73 17.84 -1.73
C SER A 74 -23.71 18.10 -2.88
N GLU A 75 -23.32 18.94 -3.85
CA GLU A 75 -24.09 19.24 -5.06
C GLU A 75 -23.95 18.15 -6.13
N LEU A 76 -22.92 17.30 -6.06
CA LEU A 76 -22.76 16.19 -6.99
C LEU A 76 -23.70 15.05 -6.59
N PRO A 77 -24.52 14.51 -7.52
CA PRO A 77 -25.41 13.39 -7.25
C PRO A 77 -24.63 12.08 -7.23
N VAL A 78 -23.63 11.96 -6.36
CA VAL A 78 -22.90 10.71 -6.12
C VAL A 78 -23.58 9.97 -4.96
N PRO A 79 -24.36 8.90 -5.22
CA PRO A 79 -25.19 8.29 -4.19
C PRO A 79 -24.36 7.57 -3.11
N PHE A 80 -23.09 7.27 -3.39
CA PHE A 80 -22.20 6.56 -2.49
C PHE A 80 -20.79 7.15 -2.59
N PHE A 81 -20.09 7.20 -1.46
CA PHE A 81 -18.66 7.45 -1.43
C PHE A 81 -17.99 6.52 -0.42
N THR A 82 -16.71 6.21 -0.65
CA THR A 82 -15.97 5.29 0.20
C THR A 82 -15.94 5.78 1.65
N SER A 83 -16.45 4.94 2.56
CA SER A 83 -16.43 5.22 4.00
C SER A 83 -15.02 5.58 4.48
N ARG A 84 -14.93 6.66 5.27
CA ARG A 84 -13.69 7.15 5.90
C ARG A 84 -12.93 6.05 6.65
N HIS A 85 -13.65 5.07 7.20
CA HIS A 85 -13.08 3.98 7.99
C HIS A 85 -12.55 2.81 7.15
N HIS A 86 -12.86 2.75 5.86
CA HIS A 86 -12.41 1.70 4.94
C HIS A 86 -11.25 2.14 4.06
N ARG A 87 -10.48 3.13 4.52
CA ARG A 87 -9.30 3.61 3.81
C ARG A 87 -8.09 2.77 4.13
N ILE A 88 -7.21 2.66 3.15
CA ILE A 88 -5.92 2.02 3.27
C ILE A 88 -4.83 3.05 3.54
N TYR A 89 -3.90 2.65 4.39
CA TYR A 89 -2.66 3.35 4.65
C TYR A 89 -1.57 2.53 3.98
N VAL A 90 -0.84 3.17 3.08
CA VAL A 90 0.30 2.60 2.39
C VAL A 90 1.54 3.13 3.08
N ILE A 91 2.21 2.26 3.83
CA ILE A 91 3.48 2.55 4.46
C ILE A 91 4.58 2.05 3.56
N THR A 92 5.42 2.97 3.09
CA THR A 92 6.57 2.66 2.26
C THR A 92 7.83 2.72 3.13
N ILE A 93 8.60 1.65 3.18
CA ILE A 93 9.94 1.63 3.76
C ILE A 93 10.94 1.37 2.63
N LEU A 94 11.88 2.29 2.43
CA LEU A 94 12.97 2.12 1.49
C LEU A 94 14.18 1.55 2.23
N VAL A 95 14.67 0.39 1.81
CA VAL A 95 15.74 -0.33 2.50
C VAL A 95 16.89 -0.59 1.53
N ALA A 96 18.12 -0.30 1.94
CA ALA A 96 19.34 -0.77 1.28
C ALA A 96 19.80 -2.08 1.96
N PRO A 97 19.62 -3.25 1.31
CA PRO A 97 20.17 -4.50 1.82
C PRO A 97 21.69 -4.39 1.94
N ASN A 98 22.25 -4.92 3.03
CA ASN A 98 23.69 -4.86 3.31
C ASN A 98 24.30 -3.44 3.39
N GLY A 99 23.48 -2.39 3.47
CA GLY A 99 23.93 -0.99 3.54
C GLY A 99 24.41 -0.45 2.19
N ILE A 100 24.20 -1.19 1.10
CA ILE A 100 24.65 -0.81 -0.25
C ILE A 100 23.49 -0.10 -0.96
N MET A 101 23.70 1.18 -1.31
CA MET A 101 22.69 2.04 -1.94
C MET A 101 22.41 1.75 -3.42
N ILE A 102 23.09 0.76 -4.01
CA ILE A 102 23.02 0.46 -5.45
C ILE A 102 21.66 -0.14 -5.81
N GLU A 103 21.09 -0.98 -4.94
CA GLU A 103 19.84 -1.70 -5.21
C GLU A 103 18.89 -1.65 -4.01
N PRO A 104 18.32 -0.47 -3.69
CA PRO A 104 17.38 -0.37 -2.59
C PRO A 104 16.07 -1.12 -2.95
N LYS A 105 15.61 -1.94 -2.01
CA LYS A 105 14.32 -2.62 -2.07
C LYS A 105 13.25 -1.71 -1.46
N THR A 106 12.06 -1.70 -2.07
CA THR A 106 10.90 -0.99 -1.50
C THR A 106 9.99 -2.00 -0.81
N LEU A 107 9.77 -1.82 0.48
CA LEU A 107 8.76 -2.55 1.24
C LEU A 107 7.49 -1.71 1.30
N GLN A 108 6.36 -2.28 0.91
CA GLN A 108 5.06 -1.62 1.04
C GLN A 108 4.18 -2.41 1.99
N PHE A 109 3.88 -1.80 3.14
CA PHE A 109 2.89 -2.31 4.08
C PHE A 109 1.57 -1.62 3.84
N PHE A 110 0.51 -2.40 3.93
CA PHE A 110 -0.87 -1.98 3.72
C PHE A 110 -1.65 -2.27 4.98
N ALA A 111 -2.35 -1.29 5.53
CA ALA A 111 -3.20 -1.46 6.70
C ALA A 111 -4.48 -0.63 6.55
N LEU A 112 -5.60 -1.13 7.09
CA LEU A 112 -6.85 -0.36 7.07
C LEU A 112 -6.88 0.64 8.23
N GLY A 113 -7.37 1.86 8.00
CA GLY A 113 -7.45 2.90 9.05
C GLY A 113 -8.22 2.46 10.29
N LYS A 114 -9.35 1.75 10.10
CA LYS A 114 -10.12 1.18 11.21
C LYS A 114 -9.32 0.23 12.10
N PHE A 115 -8.27 -0.40 11.56
CA PHE A 115 -7.41 -1.29 12.33
C PHE A 115 -6.55 -0.48 13.31
N PHE A 116 -5.87 0.58 12.85
CA PHE A 116 -5.13 1.47 13.76
C PHE A 116 -6.02 2.10 14.82
N ILE A 117 -7.20 2.62 14.45
CA ILE A 117 -8.16 3.18 15.42
C ILE A 117 -8.62 2.13 16.45
N SER A 118 -8.81 0.87 16.02
CA SER A 118 -9.15 -0.19 16.98
C SER A 118 -8.02 -0.49 17.97
N LEU A 119 -6.76 -0.37 17.53
CA LEU A 119 -5.59 -0.54 18.39
C LEU A 119 -5.42 0.64 19.34
N THR A 120 -5.55 1.89 18.88
CA THR A 120 -5.45 3.05 19.77
C THR A 120 -6.49 2.99 20.89
N ARG A 121 -7.73 2.61 20.57
CA ARG A 121 -8.77 2.37 21.58
C ARG A 121 -8.43 1.22 22.54
N LYS A 122 -7.88 0.12 22.01
CA LYS A 122 -7.47 -1.03 22.83
C LYS A 122 -6.37 -0.68 23.83
N PHE A 123 -5.46 0.23 23.47
CA PHE A 123 -4.30 0.62 24.27
C PHE A 123 -4.48 2.00 24.92
N ALA A 124 -5.71 2.54 24.98
CA ALA A 124 -5.98 3.89 25.48
C ALA A 124 -5.55 4.11 26.94
N ASP A 125 -5.56 3.06 27.76
CA ASP A 125 -5.15 3.12 29.17
C ASP A 125 -3.62 3.02 29.37
N GLN A 126 -2.85 2.85 28.29
CA GLN A 126 -1.39 2.60 28.33
C GLN A 126 -0.60 3.72 27.64
N VAL A 127 -1.08 4.96 27.69
CA VAL A 127 -0.52 6.08 26.92
C VAL A 127 0.68 6.72 27.66
N PRO A 128 1.87 6.86 27.05
CA PRO A 128 2.23 6.46 25.68
C PRO A 128 2.38 4.93 25.53
N ALA A 129 1.80 4.39 24.46
CA ALA A 129 1.76 2.95 24.25
C ALA A 129 2.81 2.51 23.22
N TYR A 130 3.53 1.44 23.51
CA TYR A 130 4.52 0.82 22.63
C TYR A 130 4.02 -0.56 22.21
N ILE A 131 3.81 -0.76 20.91
CA ILE A 131 3.09 -1.91 20.36
C ILE A 131 4.02 -2.64 19.39
N ASP A 132 4.52 -3.79 19.84
CA ASP A 132 5.44 -4.61 19.04
C ASP A 132 4.75 -5.27 17.85
N TRP A 133 5.54 -5.59 16.82
CA TRP A 133 5.06 -6.20 15.59
C TRP A 133 4.11 -7.39 15.79
N PRO A 134 4.38 -8.40 16.65
CA PRO A 134 3.47 -9.53 16.83
C PRO A 134 2.06 -9.14 17.27
N ALA A 135 1.90 -7.98 17.94
CA ALA A 135 0.62 -7.50 18.44
C ALA A 135 -0.24 -6.81 17.37
N TRP A 136 0.38 -6.15 16.37
CA TRP A 136 -0.35 -5.35 15.37
C TRP A 136 -0.14 -5.78 13.92
N GLY A 137 1.05 -6.26 13.55
CA GLY A 137 1.45 -6.51 12.17
C GLY A 137 0.73 -7.70 11.52
N PRO A 138 0.91 -8.94 12.01
CA PRO A 138 0.56 -10.15 11.26
C PRO A 138 -0.88 -10.24 10.76
N LYS A 139 -1.86 -9.81 11.56
CA LYS A 139 -3.29 -9.93 11.21
C LYS A 139 -3.88 -8.69 10.54
N GLY A 140 -3.28 -7.52 10.76
CA GLY A 140 -3.84 -6.24 10.32
C GLY A 140 -3.19 -5.66 9.07
N THR A 141 -2.10 -6.27 8.59
CA THR A 141 -1.30 -5.72 7.50
C THR A 141 -1.12 -6.70 6.35
N ARG A 142 -0.79 -6.19 5.16
CA ARG A 142 -0.18 -6.94 4.05
C ARG A 142 1.14 -6.28 3.71
N MET A 143 2.20 -7.06 3.49
CA MET A 143 3.44 -6.57 2.90
C MET A 143 3.58 -7.02 1.45
N LEU A 144 4.03 -6.11 0.59
CA LEU A 144 4.55 -6.38 -0.75
C LEU A 144 6.01 -5.90 -0.82
N VAL A 145 6.85 -6.61 -1.56
CA VAL A 145 8.27 -6.29 -1.74
C VAL A 145 8.53 -6.03 -3.21
N PHE A 146 9.12 -4.88 -3.52
CA PHE A 146 9.54 -4.52 -4.86
C PHE A 146 11.07 -4.51 -4.93
N PRO A 147 11.67 -5.18 -5.94
CA PRO A 147 13.13 -5.30 -6.06
C PRO A 147 13.79 -4.02 -6.58
N TYR A 148 13.08 -2.90 -6.58
CA TYR A 148 13.54 -1.59 -7.03
C TYR A 148 12.91 -0.49 -6.19
N ARG A 149 13.47 0.71 -6.29
CA ARG A 149 12.84 1.92 -5.76
C ARG A 149 11.59 2.20 -6.58
N VAL A 150 10.42 2.09 -5.95
CA VAL A 150 9.19 2.51 -6.63
C VAL A 150 9.13 4.03 -6.62
N GLU A 151 9.05 4.65 -7.78
CA GLU A 151 8.95 6.10 -7.88
C GLU A 151 7.66 6.60 -7.22
N TRP A 152 7.73 7.79 -6.61
CA TRP A 152 6.65 8.32 -5.78
C TRP A 152 5.47 8.85 -6.60
N PHE A 153 5.69 9.20 -7.88
CA PHE A 153 4.69 9.74 -8.80
C PHE A 153 3.97 8.66 -9.62
N THR A 154 4.45 7.42 -9.58
CA THR A 154 3.82 6.27 -10.25
C THR A 154 2.85 5.52 -9.34
N ARG A 155 2.61 6.05 -8.13
CA ARG A 155 1.83 5.41 -7.08
C ARG A 155 0.71 6.33 -6.62
N TYR A 156 -0.49 5.78 -6.54
CA TYR A 156 -1.64 6.51 -6.04
C TYR A 156 -2.48 5.63 -5.14
N VAL A 157 -3.02 6.22 -4.09
CA VAL A 157 -3.94 5.57 -3.16
C VAL A 157 -5.27 6.31 -3.23
N TYR A 158 -6.38 5.58 -3.24
CA TYR A 158 -7.70 6.18 -3.13
C TYR A 158 -8.64 5.22 -2.41
N GLY A 159 -9.13 5.62 -1.24
CA GLY A 159 -10.02 4.80 -0.44
C GLY A 159 -9.33 3.50 -0.02
N SER A 160 -9.83 2.35 -0.51
CA SER A 160 -9.22 1.02 -0.27
C SER A 160 -8.38 0.50 -1.44
N ARG A 161 -8.18 1.33 -2.47
CA ARG A 161 -7.39 1.00 -3.66
C ARG A 161 -6.00 1.59 -3.60
N TYR A 162 -5.07 0.84 -4.14
CA TYR A 162 -3.71 1.28 -4.40
C TYR A 162 -3.35 0.89 -5.83
N VAL A 163 -2.84 1.84 -6.60
CA VAL A 163 -2.39 1.62 -7.98
C VAL A 163 -0.92 1.93 -8.13
N THR A 164 -0.22 1.11 -8.90
CA THR A 164 1.19 1.30 -9.24
C THR A 164 1.48 0.71 -10.62
N THR A 165 2.54 1.17 -11.27
CA THR A 165 3.09 0.50 -12.45
C THR A 165 4.31 -0.35 -12.08
N ASN A 166 4.67 -1.34 -12.91
CA ASN A 166 6.02 -1.88 -12.83
C ASN A 166 7.00 -0.81 -13.35
N GLY A 167 8.07 -0.56 -12.61
CA GLY A 167 9.04 0.51 -12.90
C GLY A 167 10.18 0.07 -13.82
N ARG A 168 10.09 -1.10 -14.47
CA ARG A 168 11.17 -1.57 -15.36
C ARG A 168 11.06 -0.88 -16.72
N VAL A 169 11.41 0.40 -16.72
CA VAL A 169 11.51 1.23 -17.92
C VAL A 169 12.41 0.51 -18.93
N GLY A 170 11.84 0.11 -20.07
CA GLY A 170 12.59 -0.42 -21.21
C GLY A 170 12.45 -1.91 -21.52
N LEU A 171 11.69 -2.69 -20.73
CA LEU A 171 11.43 -4.12 -21.04
C LEU A 171 10.11 -4.38 -21.81
N GLY A 172 9.40 -3.34 -22.24
CA GLY A 172 8.27 -3.46 -23.17
C GLY A 172 6.92 -3.88 -22.58
N ASP A 173 6.92 -4.51 -21.40
CA ASP A 173 5.70 -5.03 -20.76
C ASP A 173 5.30 -4.20 -19.54
N GLU A 174 4.88 -2.96 -19.78
CA GLU A 174 4.39 -2.06 -18.74
C GLU A 174 2.94 -2.39 -18.39
N HIS A 175 2.70 -2.62 -17.10
CA HIS A 175 1.38 -2.94 -16.59
C HIS A 175 0.99 -2.00 -15.46
N VAL A 176 -0.31 -1.73 -15.35
CA VAL A 176 -0.90 -1.14 -14.15
C VAL A 176 -1.38 -2.26 -13.23
N TYR A 177 -0.89 -2.23 -12.00
CA TYR A 177 -1.32 -3.11 -10.93
C TYR A 177 -2.29 -2.35 -10.03
N ILE A 178 -3.47 -2.93 -9.84
CA ILE A 178 -4.55 -2.36 -9.06
C ILE A 178 -4.81 -3.29 -7.88
N TYR A 179 -4.45 -2.85 -6.69
CA TYR A 179 -4.65 -3.59 -5.45
C TYR A 179 -5.87 -3.03 -4.73
N GLU A 180 -6.89 -3.86 -4.56
CA GLU A 180 -8.16 -3.51 -3.92
C GLU A 180 -8.30 -4.27 -2.60
N PHE A 181 -8.31 -3.53 -1.50
CA PHE A 181 -8.35 -4.04 -0.13
C PHE A 181 -9.74 -3.93 0.52
N ASN A 182 -10.78 -3.61 -0.25
CA ASN A 182 -12.16 -3.69 0.19
C ASN A 182 -12.52 -5.15 0.56
N GLN A 183 -12.55 -5.44 1.86
CA GLN A 183 -12.79 -6.79 2.38
C GLN A 183 -14.19 -7.34 2.02
N THR A 184 -15.17 -6.47 1.76
CA THR A 184 -16.48 -6.92 1.28
C THR A 184 -16.38 -7.39 -0.16
N MET A 185 -15.69 -6.65 -1.02
CA MET A 185 -15.43 -7.07 -2.40
C MET A 185 -14.60 -8.35 -2.46
N VAL A 186 -13.54 -8.46 -1.65
CA VAL A 186 -12.71 -9.68 -1.57
C VAL A 186 -13.56 -10.91 -1.21
N ARG A 187 -14.44 -10.78 -0.21
CA ARG A 187 -15.35 -11.88 0.19
C ARG A 187 -16.38 -12.21 -0.88
N TRP A 188 -16.95 -11.19 -1.54
CA TRP A 188 -17.93 -11.39 -2.60
C TRP A 188 -17.31 -12.11 -3.81
N LYS A 189 -16.17 -11.61 -4.32
CA LYS A 189 -15.47 -12.24 -5.45
C LYS A 189 -15.08 -13.68 -5.12
N LYS A 190 -14.60 -13.94 -3.90
CA LYS A 190 -14.26 -15.29 -3.44
C LYS A 190 -15.46 -16.25 -3.53
N ARG A 191 -16.65 -15.82 -3.09
CA ARG A 191 -17.87 -16.66 -3.17
C ARG A 191 -18.28 -16.95 -4.61
N ASN A 192 -18.24 -15.95 -5.48
CA ASN A 192 -18.69 -16.11 -6.87
C ASN A 192 -17.74 -17.00 -7.67
N ILE A 193 -16.42 -16.87 -7.49
CA ILE A 193 -15.46 -17.76 -8.15
C ILE A 193 -15.71 -19.22 -7.76
N THR A 194 -15.99 -19.50 -6.48
CA THR A 194 -16.27 -20.87 -6.01
C THR A 194 -17.53 -21.47 -6.65
N ASN A 195 -18.51 -20.65 -7.03
CA ASN A 195 -19.74 -21.13 -7.68
C ASN A 195 -19.53 -21.43 -9.18
N ASP A 196 -18.66 -20.68 -9.85
CA ASP A 196 -18.39 -20.84 -11.29
C ASP A 196 -17.42 -22.00 -11.61
N THR A 197 -16.66 -22.51 -10.63
CA THR A 197 -15.69 -23.60 -10.84
C THR A 197 -16.32 -24.99 -11.08
N THR A 198 -17.64 -25.06 -11.30
CA THR A 198 -18.26 -26.26 -11.89
C THR A 198 -18.03 -26.35 -13.41
N SER A 199 -17.41 -25.34 -14.03
CA SER A 199 -17.08 -25.31 -15.45
C SER A 199 -15.74 -24.61 -15.69
N ALA A 200 -14.69 -25.42 -15.90
CA ALA A 200 -13.41 -25.14 -16.56
C ALA A 200 -12.56 -23.91 -16.11
N ASP A 201 -11.40 -24.23 -15.53
CA ASP A 201 -10.10 -23.58 -15.76
C ASP A 201 -9.81 -22.16 -15.23
N THR A 202 -10.51 -21.69 -14.19
CA THR A 202 -10.04 -20.50 -13.45
C THR A 202 -9.20 -20.92 -12.24
N GLY A 203 -7.88 -20.98 -12.44
CA GLY A 203 -6.90 -21.27 -11.39
C GLY A 203 -7.04 -20.31 -10.20
N THR A 204 -7.75 -20.74 -9.16
CA THR A 204 -7.69 -20.12 -7.84
C THR A 204 -6.37 -20.55 -7.22
N THR A 205 -5.27 -19.91 -7.61
CA THR A 205 -4.02 -20.21 -6.95
C THR A 205 -4.04 -19.59 -5.56
N THR A 206 -4.11 -20.47 -4.57
CA THR A 206 -3.70 -20.21 -3.19
C THR A 206 -2.17 -20.12 -3.18
N GLU A 207 -1.61 -19.31 -4.07
CA GLU A 207 -0.18 -19.17 -4.27
C GLU A 207 0.39 -18.48 -3.02
N SER A 208 1.42 -19.11 -2.46
CA SER A 208 2.43 -18.43 -1.65
C SER A 208 2.83 -17.14 -2.38
N ALA A 209 3.13 -16.08 -1.63
CA ALA A 209 3.48 -14.76 -2.16
C ALA A 209 4.85 -14.72 -2.87
N GLU A 210 5.11 -15.71 -3.72
CA GLU A 210 6.18 -15.63 -4.71
C GLU A 210 5.77 -14.64 -5.80
N ASP A 211 6.78 -13.97 -6.33
CA ASP A 211 6.68 -12.78 -7.16
C ASP A 211 5.64 -12.96 -8.30
N PRO A 212 4.50 -12.23 -8.25
CA PRO A 212 3.45 -12.35 -9.27
C PRO A 212 3.93 -11.93 -10.67
N THR A 213 5.14 -11.38 -10.78
CA THR A 213 5.77 -11.04 -12.07
C THR A 213 6.42 -12.23 -12.80
N LYS A 214 6.54 -13.42 -12.18
CA LYS A 214 7.18 -14.60 -12.81
C LYS A 214 6.25 -15.51 -13.62
N ALA A 215 4.98 -15.12 -13.85
CA ALA A 215 4.01 -15.94 -14.57
C ALA A 215 4.08 -15.70 -16.10
N ASP A 216 5.13 -16.21 -16.76
CA ASP A 216 5.50 -15.93 -18.17
C ASP A 216 4.53 -16.44 -19.27
N ASN A 217 3.35 -16.98 -18.96
CA ASN A 217 2.51 -17.68 -19.95
C ASN A 217 1.05 -17.17 -20.11
N LEU A 218 0.72 -15.94 -19.71
CA LEU A 218 -0.68 -15.47 -19.76
C LEU A 218 -0.94 -14.41 -20.83
N LYS A 219 -1.70 -14.77 -21.87
CA LYS A 219 -2.16 -13.91 -22.97
C LYS A 219 -3.66 -13.56 -22.88
N SER A 220 -4.17 -13.11 -21.74
CA SER A 220 -5.59 -12.73 -21.61
C SER A 220 -5.81 -11.38 -20.92
N ALA A 221 -6.72 -10.60 -21.50
CA ALA A 221 -6.83 -9.14 -21.41
C ALA A 221 -7.22 -8.52 -20.05
N GLN A 222 -7.44 -9.30 -18.99
CA GLN A 222 -7.60 -8.76 -17.62
C GLN A 222 -7.56 -9.89 -16.60
N ARG A 223 -6.54 -9.93 -15.73
CA ARG A 223 -6.45 -10.94 -14.65
C ARG A 223 -6.83 -10.29 -13.32
N CYS A 224 -7.87 -10.77 -12.63
CA CYS A 224 -8.02 -10.55 -11.16
C CYS A 224 -7.49 -11.77 -10.42
N VAL A 225 -6.61 -11.54 -9.46
CA VAL A 225 -6.10 -12.54 -8.52
C VAL A 225 -6.60 -12.15 -7.13
N ILE A 226 -7.18 -13.10 -6.39
CA ILE A 226 -7.62 -12.87 -5.01
C ILE A 226 -6.61 -13.49 -4.05
N VAL A 227 -5.97 -12.65 -3.24
CA VAL A 227 -4.97 -13.09 -2.26
C VAL A 227 -5.55 -12.96 -0.86
N THR A 228 -5.77 -14.10 -0.19
CA THR A 228 -6.26 -14.14 1.21
C THR A 228 -5.38 -14.94 2.17
N ALA A 229 -4.46 -15.75 1.63
CA ALA A 229 -3.49 -16.47 2.43
C ALA A 229 -2.51 -15.49 3.11
N PRO A 230 -1.91 -15.87 4.26
CA PRO A 230 -0.79 -15.14 4.82
C PRO A 230 0.40 -15.11 3.84
N SER A 231 1.10 -13.98 3.78
CA SER A 231 2.41 -13.89 3.12
C SER A 231 3.48 -14.04 4.19
N ARG A 232 4.51 -14.85 3.92
CA ARG A 232 5.68 -15.02 4.78
C ARG A 232 6.92 -14.59 4.02
N PHE A 233 7.72 -13.76 4.66
CA PHE A 233 8.94 -13.21 4.08
C PHE A 233 10.13 -13.58 4.96
N ALA A 234 11.02 -14.41 4.42
CA ALA A 234 12.20 -14.93 5.13
C ALA A 234 13.52 -14.34 4.59
N ASP A 235 13.47 -13.16 3.95
CA ASP A 235 14.65 -12.47 3.42
C ASP A 235 15.54 -11.95 4.56
N ARG A 236 16.60 -12.71 4.88
CA ARG A 236 17.55 -12.41 5.96
C ARG A 236 18.45 -11.22 5.67
N GLU A 237 18.47 -10.70 4.44
CA GLU A 237 19.18 -9.46 4.12
C GLU A 237 18.39 -8.22 4.59
N ILE A 238 17.07 -8.36 4.78
CA ILE A 238 16.17 -7.28 5.18
C ILE A 238 15.75 -7.43 6.64
N PHE A 239 15.33 -8.63 7.05
CA PHE A 239 14.75 -8.88 8.38
C PHE A 239 15.58 -9.89 9.17
N GLN A 240 15.64 -9.71 10.49
CA GLN A 240 16.28 -10.70 11.38
C GLN A 240 15.43 -11.96 11.56
N VAL A 241 14.12 -11.86 11.33
CA VAL A 241 13.12 -12.92 11.54
C VAL A 241 12.23 -13.07 10.32
N GLU A 242 11.53 -14.20 10.23
CA GLU A 242 10.46 -14.34 9.24
C GLU A 242 9.31 -13.37 9.57
N VAL A 243 8.84 -12.62 8.58
CA VAL A 243 7.75 -11.66 8.72
C VAL A 243 6.49 -12.22 8.07
N GLU A 244 5.46 -12.45 8.89
CA GLU A 244 4.13 -12.82 8.40
C GLU A 244 3.20 -11.61 8.31
N THR A 245 2.38 -11.55 7.26
CA THR A 245 1.30 -10.55 7.08
C THR A 245 0.05 -11.19 6.47
N LYS A 246 -1.15 -10.70 6.81
CA LYS A 246 -2.43 -11.33 6.45
C LYS A 246 -3.60 -10.34 6.30
N LEU A 247 -3.48 -9.40 5.37
CA LEU A 247 -4.62 -8.59 4.90
C LEU A 247 -4.99 -9.00 3.48
N GLY A 248 -6.24 -9.40 3.24
CA GLY A 248 -6.68 -9.90 1.93
C GLY A 248 -6.89 -8.78 0.92
N TYR A 249 -6.70 -9.06 -0.37
CA TYR A 249 -6.92 -8.11 -1.48
C TYR A 249 -7.30 -8.83 -2.80
N CYS A 250 -7.93 -8.14 -3.76
CA CYS A 250 -7.87 -8.53 -5.18
C CYS A 250 -6.84 -7.64 -5.88
N MET A 251 -5.97 -8.25 -6.66
CA MET A 251 -5.10 -7.57 -7.61
C MET A 251 -5.72 -7.68 -8.98
N THR A 252 -5.89 -6.57 -9.69
CA THR A 252 -6.20 -6.57 -11.12
C THR A 252 -5.00 -6.07 -11.89
N LEU A 253 -4.64 -6.80 -12.95
CA LEU A 253 -3.60 -6.41 -13.89
C LEU A 253 -4.23 -5.79 -15.12
N TRP A 254 -3.72 -4.64 -15.55
CA TRP A 254 -4.13 -3.99 -16.79
C TRP A 254 -2.92 -3.73 -17.67
N GLU A 255 -2.95 -4.25 -18.89
CA GLU A 255 -1.90 -4.08 -19.89
C GLU A 255 -1.94 -2.67 -20.47
N ILE A 256 -0.78 -2.00 -20.49
CA ILE A 256 -0.64 -0.70 -21.12
C ILE A 256 -0.24 -0.92 -22.59
N PRO A 257 -0.94 -0.33 -23.57
CA PRO A 257 -0.55 -0.43 -24.97
C PRO A 257 0.92 -0.01 -25.18
N GLN A 258 1.66 -0.76 -26.01
CA GLN A 258 3.11 -0.55 -26.20
C GLN A 258 3.48 0.87 -26.71
N GLU A 259 2.53 1.54 -27.37
CA GLU A 259 2.70 2.91 -27.83
C GLU A 259 2.61 3.96 -26.71
N TRP A 260 2.18 3.58 -25.51
CA TRP A 260 2.05 4.46 -24.36
C TRP A 260 3.25 4.33 -23.44
N ARG A 261 3.72 5.48 -22.95
CA ARG A 261 4.68 5.54 -21.84
C ARG A 261 3.99 6.22 -20.65
N PRO A 262 3.49 5.47 -19.65
CA PRO A 262 2.87 6.01 -18.47
C PRO A 262 3.89 6.85 -17.72
N ARG A 263 3.49 8.07 -17.40
CA ARG A 263 4.23 8.99 -16.54
C ARG A 263 3.67 8.97 -15.14
N SER A 264 2.38 8.76 -15.00
CA SER A 264 1.72 8.65 -13.71
C SER A 264 0.45 7.84 -13.86
N VAL A 265 0.05 7.18 -12.77
CA VAL A 265 -1.22 6.48 -12.66
C VAL A 265 -1.90 7.00 -11.40
N MET A 266 -3.17 7.35 -11.54
CA MET A 266 -4.05 7.78 -10.46
C MET A 266 -5.28 6.88 -10.44
N CYS A 267 -5.94 6.78 -9.30
CA CYS A 267 -7.22 6.07 -9.19
C CYS A 267 -8.24 6.90 -8.43
N SER A 268 -9.51 6.68 -8.74
CA SER A 268 -10.66 7.20 -8.01
C SER A 268 -11.55 6.04 -7.57
N GLU A 269 -12.74 6.36 -7.05
CA GLU A 269 -13.75 5.37 -6.68
C GLU A 269 -14.27 4.57 -7.89
N ASP A 270 -14.28 5.19 -9.07
CA ASP A 270 -14.94 4.61 -10.24
C ASP A 270 -14.01 4.35 -11.42
N GLY A 271 -12.78 4.88 -11.39
CA GLY A 271 -11.90 4.76 -12.55
C GLY A 271 -10.42 4.86 -12.22
N ILE A 272 -9.64 4.64 -13.28
CA ILE A 272 -8.19 4.79 -13.27
C ILE A 272 -7.84 5.81 -14.33
N VAL A 273 -6.94 6.72 -13.97
CA VAL A 273 -6.43 7.75 -14.86
C VAL A 273 -4.96 7.48 -15.09
N ILE A 274 -4.59 7.29 -16.35
CA ILE A 274 -3.21 7.05 -16.76
C ILE A 274 -2.78 8.26 -17.56
N VAL A 275 -1.73 8.93 -17.07
CA VAL A 275 -1.10 10.05 -17.76
C VAL A 275 0.02 9.47 -18.60
N VAL A 276 -0.09 9.56 -19.93
CA VAL A 276 0.91 9.00 -20.85
C VAL A 276 1.64 10.12 -21.60
N SER A 277 2.93 9.93 -21.87
CA SER A 277 3.62 10.70 -22.90
C SER A 277 3.56 9.95 -24.21
N GLN A 278 2.90 10.52 -25.23
CA GLN A 278 2.93 9.96 -26.58
C GLN A 278 4.31 10.17 -27.19
N GLN A 279 4.95 9.09 -27.64
CA GLN A 279 6.19 9.20 -28.40
C GLN A 279 5.85 9.41 -29.89
N VAL A 280 5.43 10.62 -30.26
CA VAL A 280 5.24 10.94 -31.69
C VAL A 280 6.62 11.18 -32.30
N ARG A 281 7.07 10.28 -33.17
CA ARG A 281 8.32 10.46 -33.94
C ARG A 281 8.25 11.82 -34.67
N GLY A 282 9.00 12.81 -34.18
CA GLY A 282 9.18 14.11 -34.83
C GLY A 282 8.26 15.27 -34.39
N LYS A 283 7.39 15.12 -33.37
CA LYS A 283 6.60 16.26 -32.82
C LYS A 283 6.57 16.24 -31.29
N CYS A 284 6.54 17.44 -30.72
CA CYS A 284 6.62 17.70 -29.28
C CYS A 284 5.56 16.91 -28.48
N ASN A 285 5.99 16.23 -27.40
CA ASN A 285 5.15 15.38 -26.56
C ASN A 285 4.11 16.22 -25.80
N ARG A 286 2.82 16.05 -26.12
CA ARG A 286 1.72 16.54 -25.27
C ARG A 286 1.22 15.40 -24.37
N PRO A 287 0.97 15.64 -23.08
CA PRO A 287 0.37 14.64 -22.21
C PRO A 287 -1.06 14.33 -22.68
N LEU A 288 -1.41 13.05 -22.74
CA LEU A 288 -2.78 12.59 -22.99
C LEU A 288 -3.35 12.05 -21.67
N ILE A 289 -4.57 12.47 -21.31
CA ILE A 289 -5.32 11.95 -20.17
C ILE A 289 -6.41 11.04 -20.70
N ARG A 290 -6.43 9.78 -20.25
CA ARG A 290 -7.55 8.85 -20.46
C ARG A 290 -8.06 8.34 -19.12
N SER A 291 -9.38 8.35 -18.97
CA SER A 291 -10.11 7.65 -17.90
C SER A 291 -10.66 6.35 -18.45
N THR A 292 -10.37 5.24 -17.77
CA THR A 292 -11.00 3.94 -18.00
C THR A 292 -12.00 3.65 -16.91
#